data_AF-A0A950U1F2-F1
#
_entry.id   AF-A0A950U1F2-F1
#
_cell.length_a   1.000
_cell.length_b   1.000
_cell.length_c   1.000
_cell.angle_alpha   90.00
_cell.angle_beta   90.00
_cell.angle_gamma   90.00
#
_symmetry.space_group_name_H-M   'P 1'
#
loop_
_entity.id
_entity.type
_entity.pdbx_description
1 polymer ?
#
loop_
_entity_poly.entity_id
_entity_poly.type
_entity_poly.pdbx_seq_one_letter_code
_entity_poly.pdbx_strand_id
1 'polypeptide(L)'
;MRLRLLADDLTGALDTAAQFVPLTGPVPVVWSDPGLRGSLAIDSGTREAEEKAAQAIARELARLLSGADIAFKKIDSLLRGNVA
;
A
#
# COMPACT_ATOMS: atom_id res chain seq x y z
N MET A 1 -11.81 -3.93 11.66
CA MET A 1 -10.82 -2.84 11.53
C MET A 1 -10.64 -2.49 10.06
N ARG A 2 -10.49 -1.22 9.72
CA ARG A 2 -10.23 -0.72 8.37
C ARG A 2 -8.73 -0.55 8.15
N LEU A 3 -8.17 -1.38 7.28
CA LEU A 3 -6.78 -1.29 6.83
C LEU A 3 -6.67 -0.45 5.56
N ARG A 4 -5.70 0.46 5.53
CA ARG A 4 -5.22 1.09 4.29
C ARG A 4 -3.74 0.76 4.16
N LEU A 5 -3.43 -0.07 3.17
CA LEU A 5 -2.09 -0.55 2.90
C LEU A 5 -1.57 0.05 1.59
N LEU A 6 -0.33 0.53 1.62
CA LEU A 6 0.38 1.02 0.44
C LEU A 6 1.69 0.24 0.29
N ALA A 7 1.88 -0.45 -0.82
CA ALA A 7 3.09 -1.20 -1.13
C ALA A 7 3.82 -0.59 -2.33
N ASP A 8 5.14 -0.77 -2.38
CA ASP A 8 6.00 -0.37 -3.50
C ASP A 8 5.97 -1.36 -4.68
N ASP A 9 5.48 -2.58 -4.45
CA ASP A 9 5.26 -3.61 -5.47
C ASP A 9 4.02 -4.49 -5.21
N LEU A 10 3.60 -5.20 -6.27
CA LEU A 10 2.44 -6.10 -6.24
C LEU A 10 2.62 -7.27 -5.26
N THR A 11 3.79 -7.92 -5.26
CA THR A 11 4.04 -9.10 -4.44
C THR A 11 3.97 -8.76 -2.96
N GLY A 12 4.60 -7.66 -2.54
CA GLY A 12 4.51 -7.15 -1.17
C GLY A 12 3.09 -6.75 -0.79
N ALA A 13 2.31 -6.19 -1.72
CA ALA A 13 0.90 -5.88 -1.47
C ALA A 13 0.09 -7.15 -1.19
N LEU A 14 0.19 -8.16 -2.04
CA LEU A 14 -0.55 -9.43 -1.94
C LEU A 14 -0.19 -10.20 -0.67
N ASP A 15 1.10 -10.38 -0.41
CA ASP A 15 1.58 -11.13 0.76
C ASP A 15 1.11 -10.46 2.06
N THR A 16 1.33 -9.15 2.18
CA THR A 16 0.94 -8.41 3.38
C THR A 16 -0.58 -8.37 3.55
N ALA A 17 -1.35 -8.15 2.47
CA ALA A 17 -2.80 -8.14 2.53
C ALA A 17 -3.37 -9.49 3.02
N ALA A 18 -2.82 -10.61 2.56
CA ALA A 18 -3.21 -11.94 3.01
C ALA A 18 -3.01 -12.12 4.53
N GLN A 19 -1.91 -11.60 5.09
CA GLN A 19 -1.65 -11.66 6.53
C GLN A 19 -2.65 -10.85 7.37
N PHE A 20 -3.25 -9.80 6.82
CA PHE A 20 -4.24 -8.98 7.53
C PHE A 20 -5.68 -9.53 7.47
N VAL A 21 -5.97 -10.47 6.57
CA VAL A 21 -7.33 -11.03 6.40
C VAL A 21 -7.98 -11.50 7.71
N PRO A 22 -7.29 -12.20 8.63
CA PRO A 22 -7.89 -12.63 9.90
C PRO A 22 -8.40 -11.46 10.77
N LEU A 23 -7.82 -10.27 10.62
CA LEU A 23 -8.16 -9.07 11.40
C LEU A 23 -9.17 -8.17 10.70
N THR A 24 -9.12 -8.09 9.37
CA THR A 24 -9.84 -7.10 8.59
C THR A 24 -10.94 -7.67 7.70
N GLY A 25 -10.99 -8.99 7.55
CA GLY A 25 -11.71 -9.64 6.46
C GLY A 25 -11.00 -9.43 5.11
N PRO A 26 -11.69 -9.68 3.98
CA PRO A 26 -11.12 -9.55 2.64
C PRO A 26 -10.47 -8.18 2.38
N VAL A 27 -9.28 -8.19 1.78
CA VAL A 27 -8.55 -6.98 1.42
C VAL A 27 -8.30 -6.98 -0.10
N PRO A 28 -9.07 -6.21 -0.88
CA PRO A 28 -8.79 -6.03 -2.29
C PRO A 28 -7.40 -5.42 -2.51
N VAL A 29 -6.67 -5.92 -3.51
CA VAL A 29 -5.40 -5.36 -3.97
C VAL A 29 -5.63 -4.67 -5.31
N VAL A 30 -5.25 -3.40 -5.43
CA VAL A 30 -5.54 -2.55 -6.59
C VAL A 30 -4.32 -1.69 -6.96
N TRP A 31 -4.31 -1.14 -8.18
CA TRP A 31 -3.31 -0.16 -8.62
C TRP A 31 -3.72 1.30 -8.37
N SER A 32 -5.00 1.54 -8.10
CA SER A 32 -5.55 2.87 -7.77
C SER A 32 -6.77 2.71 -6.86
N ASP A 33 -7.04 3.69 -5.98
CA ASP A 33 -8.22 3.62 -5.09
C ASP A 33 -9.50 3.81 -5.91
N PRO A 34 -10.39 2.80 -6.00
CA PRO A 34 -11.64 2.91 -6.74
C PRO A 34 -12.72 3.72 -5.99
N GLY A 35 -12.38 4.36 -4.86
CA GLY A 35 -13.35 4.93 -3.92
C GLY A 35 -14.00 3.86 -3.04
N LEU A 36 -13.30 2.75 -2.79
CA LEU A 36 -13.86 1.62 -2.04
C LEU A 36 -14.03 1.95 -0.55
N ARG A 37 -15.16 1.53 0.01
CA ARG A 37 -15.41 1.55 1.45
C ARG A 37 -14.81 0.27 2.05
N GLY A 38 -14.01 0.42 3.10
CA GLY A 38 -13.42 -0.70 3.83
C GLY A 38 -11.90 -0.79 3.69
N SER A 39 -11.38 -2.00 3.89
CA SER A 39 -9.95 -2.30 3.82
C SER A 39 -9.46 -2.36 2.37
N LEU A 40 -8.24 -1.89 2.11
CA LEU A 40 -7.67 -1.81 0.77
C LEU A 40 -6.15 -1.90 0.83
N ALA A 41 -5.55 -2.58 -0.14
CA ALA A 41 -4.12 -2.56 -0.42
C ALA A 41 -3.86 -1.98 -1.81
N ILE A 42 -2.90 -1.07 -1.92
CA ILE A 42 -2.52 -0.41 -3.16
C ILE A 42 -1.09 -0.79 -3.51
N ASP A 43 -0.90 -1.35 -4.70
CA ASP A 43 0.41 -1.41 -5.35
C ASP A 43 0.67 -0.08 -6.05
N SER A 44 1.70 0.64 -5.58
CA SER A 44 2.10 1.91 -6.18
C SER A 44 3.07 1.77 -7.34
N GLY A 45 3.65 0.58 -7.55
CA GLY A 45 4.62 0.33 -8.62
C GLY A 45 5.89 1.18 -8.53
N THR A 46 6.26 1.64 -7.33
CA THR A 46 7.35 2.63 -7.14
C THR A 46 8.70 2.03 -6.81
N ARG A 47 8.84 0.71 -6.68
CA ARG A 47 10.12 0.09 -6.27
C ARG A 47 11.27 0.46 -7.22
N GLU A 48 11.05 0.25 -8.50
CA GLU A 48 12.06 0.46 -9.56
C GLU A 48 11.94 1.85 -10.22
N ALA A 49 11.07 2.71 -9.69
CA ALA A 49 10.89 4.06 -10.19
C ALA A 49 12.05 4.98 -9.77
N GLU A 50 12.26 6.04 -10.54
CA GLU A 50 13.17 7.13 -10.14
C GLU A 50 12.65 7.80 -8.86
N GLU A 51 13.57 8.22 -7.99
CA GLU A 51 13.26 8.66 -6.62
C GLU A 51 12.23 9.79 -6.58
N LYS A 52 12.39 10.81 -7.41
CA LYS A 52 11.47 11.95 -7.44
C LYS A 52 10.07 11.51 -7.90
N ALA A 53 9.98 10.63 -8.89
CA ALA A 53 8.72 10.06 -9.34
C ALA A 53 8.06 9.20 -8.24
N ALA A 54 8.83 8.35 -7.58
CA ALA A 54 8.35 7.51 -6.48
C ALA A 54 7.82 8.35 -5.31
N GLN A 55 8.54 9.40 -4.92
CA GLN A 55 8.10 10.32 -3.87
C GLN A 55 6.82 11.06 -4.25
N ALA A 56 6.69 11.51 -5.51
CA ALA A 56 5.48 12.18 -5.97
C ALA A 56 4.26 11.26 -5.89
N ILE A 57 4.39 10.02 -6.39
CA ILE A 57 3.33 8.99 -6.33
C ILE A 57 2.99 8.65 -4.87
N ALA A 58 4.00 8.42 -4.02
CA ALA A 58 3.79 8.08 -2.62
C ALA A 58 3.06 9.21 -1.87
N ARG A 59 3.40 10.48 -2.11
CA ARG A 59 2.70 11.63 -1.52
C ARG A 59 1.26 11.71 -1.98
N GLU A 60 0.99 11.46 -3.26
CA GLU A 60 -0.37 11.45 -3.78
C GLU A 60 -1.20 10.34 -3.14
N LEU A 61 -0.64 9.13 -3.00
CA LEU A 61 -1.34 7.98 -2.43
C LEU A 61 -1.42 8.01 -0.90
N ALA A 62 -0.53 8.74 -0.21
CA ALA A 62 -0.52 8.83 1.26
C ALA A 62 -1.85 9.36 1.83
N ARG A 63 -2.58 10.21 1.08
CA ARG A 63 -3.92 10.69 1.48
C ARG A 63 -4.91 9.55 1.71
N LEU A 64 -4.72 8.42 1.04
CA LEU A 64 -5.59 7.25 1.09
C LEU A 64 -5.41 6.44 2.37
N LEU A 65 -4.34 6.72 3.13
CA LEU A 65 -4.09 6.16 4.46
C LEU A 65 -4.86 6.90 5.56
N SER A 66 -5.34 8.12 5.27
CA SER A 66 -6.01 8.96 6.26
C SER A 66 -7.28 8.32 6.81
N GLY A 67 -7.45 8.40 8.12
CA GLY A 67 -8.60 7.87 8.83
C GLY A 67 -8.67 6.35 8.91
N ALA A 68 -7.70 5.58 8.42
CA ALA A 68 -7.67 4.13 8.63
C ALA A 68 -7.48 3.78 10.12
N ASP A 69 -8.02 2.63 10.54
CA ASP A 69 -7.66 2.09 11.86
C ASP A 69 -6.21 1.58 11.84
N ILE A 70 -5.78 1.07 10.68
CA ILE A 70 -4.39 0.67 10.41
C ILE A 70 -3.98 1.31 9.09
N ALA A 71 -3.02 2.24 9.15
CA ALA A 71 -2.30 2.75 8.00
C ALA A 71 -0.95 2.03 7.91
N PHE A 72 -0.72 1.27 6.83
CA PHE A 72 0.47 0.44 6.68
C PHE A 72 1.20 0.76 5.38
N LYS A 73 2.47 1.18 5.47
CA LYS A 73 3.36 1.26 4.31
C LYS A 73 4.21 -0.01 4.26
N LYS A 74 4.01 -0.82 3.23
CA LYS A 74 4.87 -1.95 2.92
C LYS A 74 6.05 -1.47 2.07
N ILE A 75 7.25 -1.81 2.52
CA ILE A 75 8.52 -1.65 1.79
C ILE A 75 9.19 -3.01 1.62
N ASP A 76 10.18 -3.11 0.73
CA ASP A 76 10.99 -4.31 0.60
C ASP A 76 11.76 -4.63 1.91
N SER A 77 11.84 -5.90 2.28
CA SER A 77 12.49 -6.34 3.53
C SER A 77 14.01 -6.19 3.50
N LEU A 78 14.61 -6.13 2.30
CA LEU A 78 16.03 -5.84 2.10
C LEU A 78 16.30 -4.35 1.83
N LEU A 79 15.29 -3.50 2.04
CA LEU A 79 15.36 -2.05 1.82
C LEU A 79 15.71 -1.65 0.37
N ARG A 80 15.31 -2.48 -0.61
CA ARG A 80 15.42 -2.12 -2.03
C ARG A 80 14.38 -1.06 -2.41
N GLY A 81 14.72 -0.22 -3.38
CA GLY A 81 13.84 0.80 -3.93
C GLY A 81 13.75 2.07 -3.06
N ASN A 82 12.67 2.82 -3.25
CA ASN A 82 12.47 4.14 -2.64
C ASN A 82 11.76 4.03 -1.28
N VAL A 83 12.55 3.92 -0.20
CA VAL A 83 12.04 3.66 1.16
C VAL A 83 11.88 4.91 2.05
N ALA A 84 12.45 6.05 1.65
CA ALA A 84 12.49 7.31 2.43
C ALA A 84 11.39 8.31 2.04
#